data_AF-A0A357YZ94-F1
#
_entry.id   AF-A0A357YZ94-F1
#
_cell.length_a   1.000
_cell.length_b   1.000
_cell.length_c   1.000
_cell.angle_alpha   90.00
_cell.angle_beta   90.00
_cell.angle_gamma   90.00
#
_symmetry.space_group_name_H-M   'P 1'
#
loop_
_entity.id
_entity.type
_entity.pdbx_description
1 polymer ?
#
loop_
_entity_poly.entity_id
_entity_poly.type
_entity_poly.pdbx_seq_one_letter_code
_entity_poly.pdbx_strand_id
1 'polypeptide(L)'
;MEPSLLLFDFDQVYRAQNFYRNEAFRWVRVDSAAGTRGYCDFPAQKLLRGRLKGLNGRALAFLGSGNYHYVSFFFAEKIRSDFALVLFDHHSDMQRPAFGGLLSCGSWLRYAAERLPRLRQMVLVGAGSPAAG
;
A
#
# COMPACT_ATOMS: atom_id res chain seq x y z
N MET A 1 11.66 15.76 14.40
CA MET A 1 10.98 16.21 13.18
C MET A 1 10.22 15.02 12.63
N GLU A 2 8.94 15.17 12.27
CA GLU A 2 8.19 14.09 11.61
C GLU A 2 8.81 13.81 10.23
N PRO A 3 8.90 12.54 9.78
CA PRO A 3 9.51 12.22 8.50
C PRO A 3 8.66 12.76 7.33
N SER A 4 9.31 13.35 6.33
CA SER A 4 8.71 13.66 5.03
C SER A 4 8.60 12.41 4.15
N LEU A 5 9.49 11.42 4.32
CA LEU A 5 9.51 10.18 3.55
C LEU A 5 9.39 8.92 4.42
N LEU A 6 8.60 7.94 3.99
CA LEU A 6 8.59 6.59 4.54
C LEU A 6 9.15 5.62 3.50
N LEU A 7 10.21 4.89 3.85
CA LEU A 7 10.85 3.91 2.97
C LEU A 7 10.55 2.50 3.49
N PHE A 8 9.64 1.79 2.82
CA PHE A 8 9.33 0.40 3.18
C PHE A 8 10.38 -0.54 2.61
N ASP A 9 11.11 -1.20 3.49
CA ASP A 9 12.26 -2.01 3.14
C ASP A 9 11.85 -3.44 2.77
N PHE A 10 10.88 -3.63 1.87
CA PHE A 10 10.40 -4.99 1.52
C PHE A 10 11.41 -5.76 0.67
N ASP A 11 11.88 -5.14 -0.41
CA ASP A 11 12.77 -5.72 -1.41
C ASP A 11 14.17 -5.10 -1.39
N GLN A 12 14.43 -4.22 -0.41
CA GLN A 12 15.70 -3.56 -0.18
C GLN A 12 16.20 -2.65 -1.32
N VAL A 13 15.34 -2.36 -2.31
CA VAL A 13 15.70 -1.57 -3.50
C VAL A 13 16.25 -0.19 -3.13
N TYR A 14 15.72 0.43 -2.08
CA TYR A 14 16.11 1.76 -1.64
C TYR A 14 17.51 1.82 -1.00
N ARG A 15 18.08 0.70 -0.55
CA ARG A 15 19.42 0.69 0.06
C ARG A 15 20.51 1.10 -0.93
N ALA A 16 20.29 0.85 -2.22
CA ALA A 16 21.18 1.24 -3.31
C ALA A 16 20.87 2.64 -3.89
N GLN A 17 19.84 3.33 -3.41
CA GLN A 17 19.40 4.63 -3.94
C GLN A 17 19.83 5.77 -3.01
N ASN A 18 19.83 7.00 -3.51
CA ASN A 18 20.30 8.18 -2.77
C ASN A 18 19.32 9.37 -2.75
N PHE A 19 18.18 9.31 -3.45
CA PHE A 19 17.22 10.42 -3.56
C PHE A 19 16.70 10.93 -2.21
N TYR A 20 16.66 10.05 -1.19
CA TYR A 20 16.16 10.37 0.16
C TYR A 20 17.22 10.98 1.08
N ARG A 21 18.51 11.03 0.69
CA ARG A 21 19.61 11.38 1.62
C ARG A 21 19.54 12.83 2.14
N ASN A 22 18.90 13.72 1.39
CA ASN A 22 18.72 15.13 1.78
C ASN A 22 17.33 15.40 2.38
N GLU A 23 16.53 14.36 2.63
CA GLU A 23 15.16 14.45 3.13
C GLU A 23 15.06 13.90 4.55
N ALA A 24 14.04 14.30 5.30
CA ALA A 24 13.72 13.67 6.57
C ALA A 24 13.01 12.32 6.31
N PHE A 25 13.74 11.21 6.31
CA PHE A 25 13.16 9.90 6.01
C PHE A 25 13.10 8.97 7.23
N ARG A 26 12.19 7.99 7.16
CA ARG A 26 12.12 6.88 8.11
C ARG A 26 12.07 5.55 7.36
N TRP A 27 12.98 4.64 7.74
CA TRP A 27 12.91 3.24 7.31
C TRP A 27 11.79 2.51 8.06
N VAL A 28 10.89 1.89 7.29
CA VAL A 28 9.88 0.97 7.80
C VAL A 28 10.41 -0.44 7.55
N ARG A 29 10.95 -1.06 8.60
CA ARG A 29 11.58 -2.40 8.53
C ARG A 29 10.54 -3.51 8.42
N VAL A 30 10.48 -4.08 7.22
CA VAL A 30 9.59 -5.17 6.80
C VAL A 30 10.32 -6.21 5.95
N ASP A 31 11.65 -6.13 5.87
CA ASP A 31 12.54 -6.96 5.05
C ASP A 31 12.50 -8.44 5.40
N SER A 32 12.17 -8.78 6.66
CA SER A 32 12.05 -10.15 7.14
C SER A 32 10.61 -10.67 7.22
N ALA A 33 9.64 -9.91 6.69
CA ALA A 33 8.22 -10.26 6.81
C ALA A 33 7.80 -11.28 5.75
N ALA A 34 7.54 -12.52 6.18
CA ALA A 34 6.88 -13.52 5.36
C ALA A 34 5.44 -13.10 5.03
N GLY A 35 4.87 -13.66 3.95
CA GLY A 35 3.48 -13.45 3.59
C GLY A 35 3.15 -12.02 3.17
N THR A 36 4.10 -11.34 2.51
CA THR A 36 3.96 -9.95 2.02
C THR A 36 4.10 -9.81 0.50
N ARG A 37 4.61 -10.80 -0.21
CA ARG A 37 4.89 -10.67 -1.65
C ARG A 37 3.62 -10.96 -2.47
N GLY A 38 2.99 -9.91 -2.99
CA GLY A 38 1.79 -9.99 -3.85
C GLY A 38 0.51 -10.33 -3.08
N TYR A 39 0.59 -11.12 -2.02
CA TYR A 39 -0.47 -11.37 -1.05
C TYR A 39 0.01 -11.00 0.35
N CYS A 40 -0.92 -10.50 1.17
CA CYS A 40 -0.72 -10.11 2.55
C CYS A 40 -1.57 -10.98 3.48
N ASP A 41 -0.93 -11.95 4.13
CA ASP A 41 -1.60 -12.82 5.09
C ASP A 41 -1.97 -12.09 6.39
N PHE A 42 -2.80 -12.71 7.24
CA PHE A 42 -3.26 -12.06 8.47
C PHE A 42 -2.12 -11.68 9.44
N PRO A 43 -1.09 -12.54 9.69
CA PRO A 43 0.10 -12.14 10.44
C PRO A 43 0.81 -10.90 9.87
N ALA A 44 1.02 -10.84 8.55
CA ALA A 44 1.64 -9.71 7.86
C ALA A 44 0.79 -8.44 7.97
N GLN A 45 -0.54 -8.55 7.84
CA GLN A 45 -1.45 -7.42 8.06
C GLN A 45 -1.33 -6.87 9.49
N LYS A 46 -1.26 -7.74 10.50
CA LYS A 46 -1.08 -7.32 11.90
C LYS A 46 0.26 -6.62 12.11
N LEU A 47 1.34 -7.16 11.52
CA LEU A 47 2.66 -6.55 11.54
C LEU A 47 2.63 -5.14 10.93
N LEU A 48 2.06 -5.00 9.73
CA LEU A 48 1.99 -3.73 9.01
C LEU A 48 1.20 -2.67 9.76
N ARG A 49 0.03 -3.03 10.32
CA ARG A 49 -0.73 -2.15 11.22
C ARG A 49 0.09 -1.70 12.42
N GLY A 50 0.87 -2.62 13.00
CA GLY A 50 1.80 -2.30 14.10
C GLY A 50 2.86 -1.29 13.69
N ARG A 51 3.50 -1.49 12.53
CA ARG A 51 4.51 -0.56 11.98
C ARG A 51 3.92 0.83 11.66
N LEU A 52 2.65 0.88 11.26
CA LEU A 52 1.94 2.09 10.87
C LEU A 52 1.25 2.82 12.02
N LYS A 53 1.08 2.21 13.20
CA LYS A 53 0.27 2.75 14.32
C LYS A 53 0.62 4.19 14.73
N GLY A 54 1.89 4.57 14.66
CA GLY A 54 2.37 5.92 14.98
C GLY A 54 2.53 6.88 13.79
N LEU A 55 2.31 6.41 12.56
CA LEU A 55 2.49 7.21 11.35
C LEU A 55 1.18 7.91 11.00
N ASN A 56 0.98 9.12 11.53
CA ASN A 56 -0.33 9.79 11.56
C ASN A 56 -0.46 10.98 10.60
N GLY A 57 0.54 11.31 9.76
CA GLY A 57 0.38 12.37 8.77
C GLY A 57 1.59 12.66 7.87
N ARG A 58 1.26 13.27 6.71
CA ARG A 58 2.08 14.04 5.74
C ARG A 58 3.44 13.47 5.32
N ALA A 59 3.56 12.16 5.19
CA ALA A 59 4.75 11.55 4.59
C ALA A 59 4.42 10.93 3.23
N LEU A 60 5.34 11.10 2.28
CA LEU A 60 5.32 10.35 1.02
C LEU A 60 5.88 8.95 1.28
N ALA A 61 5.07 7.93 1.00
CA ALA A 61 5.43 6.54 1.23
C ALA A 61 5.95 5.86 -0.04
N PHE A 62 7.13 5.27 0.06
CA PHE A 62 7.81 4.49 -0.97
C PHE A 62 7.69 3.01 -0.61
N LEU A 63 6.98 2.24 -1.44
CA LEU A 63 6.57 0.85 -1.14
C LEU A 63 7.44 -0.23 -1.80
N GLY A 64 8.34 0.14 -2.70
CA GLY A 64 9.17 -0.76 -3.50
C GLY A 64 8.42 -1.25 -4.73
N SER A 65 8.58 -2.55 -5.04
CA SER A 65 7.86 -3.25 -6.10
C SER A 65 6.33 -3.12 -6.00
N GLY A 66 5.64 -3.13 -7.15
CA GLY A 66 4.17 -3.16 -7.24
C GLY A 66 3.52 -4.36 -6.52
N ASN A 67 4.29 -5.40 -6.21
CA ASN A 67 3.83 -6.49 -5.34
C ASN A 67 3.35 -6.03 -3.95
N TYR A 68 3.79 -4.85 -3.49
CA TYR A 68 3.51 -4.33 -2.15
C TYR A 68 2.53 -3.16 -2.15
N HIS A 69 1.98 -2.75 -3.31
CA HIS A 69 1.13 -1.56 -3.37
C HIS A 69 -0.18 -1.67 -2.58
N TYR A 70 -0.55 -2.89 -2.18
CA TYR A 70 -1.67 -3.13 -1.28
C TYR A 70 -1.46 -2.45 0.08
N VAL A 71 -0.22 -2.08 0.43
CA VAL A 71 0.08 -1.34 1.66
C VAL A 71 -0.66 0.01 1.71
N SER A 72 -1.00 0.57 0.55
CA SER A 72 -1.87 1.76 0.42
C SER A 72 -3.19 1.62 1.18
N PHE A 73 -3.75 0.41 1.26
CA PHE A 73 -4.95 0.13 2.06
C PHE A 73 -4.76 0.50 3.54
N PHE A 74 -3.61 0.18 4.16
CA PHE A 74 -3.38 0.48 5.57
C PHE A 74 -3.15 1.97 5.85
N PHE A 75 -2.78 2.76 4.83
CA PHE A 75 -2.79 4.21 4.93
C PHE A 75 -4.21 4.75 4.82
N ALA A 76 -4.98 4.27 3.84
CA ALA A 76 -6.37 4.67 3.63
C ALA A 76 -7.27 4.31 4.84
N GLU A 77 -7.04 3.17 5.51
CA GLU A 77 -7.84 2.76 6.68
C GLU A 77 -7.70 3.71 7.89
N LYS A 78 -6.66 4.57 7.89
CA LYS A 78 -6.43 5.56 8.94
C LYS A 78 -7.18 6.88 8.70
N ILE A 79 -7.75 7.09 7.51
CA ILE A 79 -8.46 8.32 7.17
C ILE A 79 -9.84 8.31 7.85
N ARG A 80 -10.08 9.28 8.74
CA ARG A 80 -11.30 9.38 9.56
C ARG A 80 -12.38 10.29 8.96
N SER A 81 -12.05 11.08 7.95
CA SER A 81 -12.98 11.92 7.20
C SER A 81 -13.36 11.27 5.88
N ASP A 82 -14.42 11.74 5.23
CA ASP A 82 -14.75 11.28 3.88
C ASP A 82 -13.63 11.67 2.92
N PHE A 83 -13.29 10.76 2.01
CA PHE A 83 -12.21 10.97 1.06
C PHE A 83 -12.51 10.32 -0.30
N ALA A 84 -11.88 10.88 -1.33
CA ALA A 84 -11.74 10.25 -2.63
C ALA A 84 -10.33 9.65 -2.75
N LEU A 85 -10.23 8.51 -3.41
CA LEU A 85 -8.97 7.87 -3.77
C LEU A 85 -8.76 8.01 -5.27
N VAL A 86 -7.63 8.61 -5.67
CA VAL A 86 -7.20 8.68 -7.06
C VAL A 86 -6.04 7.71 -7.25
N LEU A 87 -6.24 6.69 -8.09
CA LEU A 87 -5.24 5.67 -8.39
C LEU A 87 -4.72 5.85 -9.81
N PHE A 88 -3.41 6.04 -9.93
CA PHE A 88 -2.70 5.97 -11.20
C PHE A 88 -2.03 4.62 -11.30
N ASP A 89 -2.63 3.70 -12.06
CA ASP A 89 -2.12 2.35 -12.24
C ASP A 89 -2.59 1.80 -13.59
N HIS A 90 -1.80 0.89 -14.16
CA HIS A 90 -2.22 0.14 -15.34
C HIS A 90 -3.28 -0.92 -15.00
N HIS A 91 -3.23 -1.48 -13.78
CA HIS A 91 -4.18 -2.47 -13.30
C HIS A 91 -5.32 -1.81 -12.53
N SER A 92 -6.50 -2.44 -12.53
CA SER A 92 -7.63 -1.93 -11.75
C SER A 92 -7.52 -2.24 -10.26
N ASP A 93 -6.78 -3.28 -9.88
CA ASP A 93 -6.69 -3.83 -8.52
C ASP A 93 -8.04 -4.17 -7.87
N MET A 94 -9.04 -4.45 -8.72
CA MET A 94 -10.41 -4.77 -8.31
C MET A 94 -10.72 -6.28 -8.41
N GLN A 95 -9.72 -7.13 -8.59
CA GLN A 95 -9.93 -8.57 -8.81
C GLN A 95 -10.49 -9.26 -7.56
N ARG A 96 -11.23 -10.36 -7.75
CA ARG A 96 -11.58 -11.25 -6.63
C ARG A 96 -10.31 -11.91 -6.12
N PRO A 97 -10.02 -11.88 -4.80
CA PRO A 97 -8.83 -12.53 -4.27
C PRO A 97 -8.92 -14.04 -4.49
N ALA A 98 -7.84 -14.64 -5.01
CA ALA A 98 -7.77 -16.08 -5.29
C ALA A 98 -7.74 -16.93 -4.00
N PHE A 99 -7.25 -16.35 -2.90
CA PHE A 99 -7.06 -17.05 -1.64
C PHE A 99 -7.83 -16.39 -0.50
N GLY A 100 -8.90 -17.04 -0.03
CA GLY A 100 -9.49 -16.83 1.30
C GLY A 100 -9.82 -15.38 1.71
N GLY A 101 -10.08 -14.47 0.76
CA GLY A 101 -10.30 -13.05 1.08
C GLY A 101 -9.06 -12.31 1.58
N LEU A 102 -7.86 -12.84 1.34
CA LEU A 102 -6.60 -12.17 1.68
C LEU A 102 -6.42 -10.91 0.84
N LEU A 103 -5.86 -9.88 1.49
CA LEU A 103 -5.45 -8.66 0.82
C LEU A 103 -4.32 -8.98 -0.16
N SER A 104 -4.36 -8.44 -1.37
CA SER A 104 -3.35 -8.69 -2.40
C SER A 104 -3.11 -7.48 -3.28
N CYS A 105 -2.00 -7.45 -4.01
CA CYS A 105 -1.74 -6.41 -5.00
C CYS A 105 -2.85 -6.35 -6.06
N GLY A 106 -3.42 -7.48 -6.49
CA GLY A 106 -4.50 -7.48 -7.49
C GLY A 106 -5.90 -7.17 -6.96
N SER A 107 -6.10 -7.07 -5.63
CA SER A 107 -7.44 -6.93 -5.02
C SER A 107 -7.56 -5.82 -3.98
N TRP A 108 -6.48 -5.07 -3.71
CA TRP A 108 -6.47 -4.12 -2.59
C TRP A 108 -7.48 -2.99 -2.75
N LEU A 109 -7.74 -2.53 -3.98
CA LEU A 109 -8.69 -1.45 -4.21
C LEU A 109 -10.12 -1.95 -3.96
N ARG A 110 -10.43 -3.18 -4.40
CA ARG A 110 -11.69 -3.84 -4.06
C ARG A 110 -11.84 -4.00 -2.55
N TYR A 111 -10.79 -4.47 -1.88
CA TYR A 111 -10.77 -4.65 -0.44
C TYR A 111 -10.99 -3.31 0.30
N ALA A 112 -10.41 -2.22 -0.22
CA ALA A 112 -10.63 -0.87 0.28
C ALA A 112 -12.10 -0.43 0.10
N ALA A 113 -12.68 -0.64 -1.08
CA ALA A 113 -14.08 -0.32 -1.36
C ALA A 113 -15.06 -1.07 -0.45
N GLU A 114 -14.78 -2.34 -0.17
CA GLU A 114 -15.63 -3.18 0.69
C GLU A 114 -15.51 -2.83 2.18
N ARG A 115 -14.37 -2.28 2.64
CA ARG A 115 -14.08 -2.13 4.08
C ARG A 115 -13.91 -0.71 4.59
N LEU A 116 -13.71 0.27 3.72
CA LEU A 116 -13.48 1.66 4.12
C LEU A 116 -14.75 2.50 3.93
N PRO A 117 -15.62 2.65 4.94
CA PRO A 117 -16.89 3.35 4.78
C PRO A 117 -16.75 4.85 4.48
N ARG A 118 -15.55 5.42 4.72
CA ARG A 118 -15.22 6.81 4.43
C ARG A 118 -14.67 7.02 3.02
N LEU A 119 -14.34 5.94 2.29
CA LEU A 119 -13.96 6.01 0.88
C LEU A 119 -15.22 6.23 0.04
N ARG A 120 -15.46 7.48 -0.38
CA ARG A 120 -16.70 7.86 -1.08
C ARG A 120 -16.59 7.75 -2.59
N GLN A 121 -15.38 7.84 -3.12
CA GLN A 121 -15.13 7.84 -4.55
C GLN A 121 -13.76 7.23 -4.85
N MET A 122 -13.69 6.46 -5.92
CA MET A 122 -12.45 5.96 -6.49
C MET A 122 -12.36 6.44 -7.94
N VAL A 123 -11.23 7.05 -8.30
CA VAL A 123 -10.94 7.49 -9.67
C VAL A 123 -9.70 6.72 -10.12
N LEU A 124 -9.84 5.93 -11.18
CA LEU A 124 -8.74 5.15 -11.74
C LEU A 124 -8.28 5.82 -13.04
N VAL A 125 -6.98 6.06 -13.16
CA VAL A 125 -6.36 6.70 -14.32
C VAL A 125 -5.27 5.78 -14.86
N GLY A 126 -5.34 5.47 -16.15
CA GLY A 126 -4.37 4.59 -16.82
C GLY A 126 -4.73 3.10 -16.79
N ALA A 127 -5.80 2.71 -16.10
CA ALA A 127 -6.25 1.33 -16.07
C ALA A 127 -6.70 0.91 -17.47
N GLY A 128 -6.03 -0.10 -18.02
CA GLY A 128 -6.39 -0.68 -19.32
C GLY A 128 -7.49 -1.74 -19.18
N SER A 129 -8.20 -2.04 -20.27
CA SER A 129 -8.97 -3.30 -20.32
C SER A 129 -8.00 -4.46 -20.11
N PRO A 130 -8.41 -5.54 -19.41
CA PRO A 130 -7.63 -6.77 -19.42
C PRO A 130 -7.42 -7.14 -20.90
N ALA A 131 -6.18 -7.40 -21.30
CA ALA A 131 -5.97 -8.09 -22.56
C ALA A 131 -6.87 -9.33 -22.53
N ALA A 132 -7.76 -9.45 -23.52
CA ALA A 132 -8.54 -10.66 -23.72
C ALA A 132 -7.53 -11.80 -23.91
N GLY A 133 -7.33 -12.57 -22.85
CA GLY A 133 -6.66 -13.87 -22.90
C GLY A 133 -7.68 -14.95 -23.19
#